data_AF-A0A0R2SCF4-F1
#
_entry.id   AF-A0A0R2SCF4-F1
#
_cell.length_a   1.000
_cell.length_b   1.000
_cell.length_c   1.000
_cell.angle_alpha   90.00
_cell.angle_beta   90.00
_cell.angle_gamma   90.00
#
_symmetry.space_group_name_H-M   'P 1'
#
loop_
_entity.id
_entity.type
_entity.pdbx_description
1 polymer ?
#
loop_
_entity_poly.entity_id
_entity_poly.type
_entity_poly.pdbx_seq_one_letter_code
_entity_poly.pdbx_strand_id
1 'polypeptide(L)'
;MESDIHTSSLGGKDDWPNDDYLNIWVCNISSGLLGYATPPSNWIGDGDGLVIGYKYFGTTGTLSPPFNKGRTATHEIGHWLNLDHLWGAWGSCGNDQVSDTPKQETENYSCPGFPLNINACSTTNANGDMFMNYMDYTNDACMNLFTAGQKTRMLAAINQYRPNMLSHNLCSGTTSILETKSTKKELVKIIDILGRETNRQHSNTPLFYIYDDGSVEKKIIIE
;
A
#
# COMPACT_ATOMS: atom_id res chain seq x y z
N MET A 1 -17.10 11.45 -2.39
CA MET A 1 -15.94 10.82 -1.74
C MET A 1 -16.40 9.47 -1.29
N GLU A 2 -16.24 8.48 -2.16
CA GLU A 2 -16.61 7.10 -1.85
C GLU A 2 -15.48 6.49 -1.02
N SER A 3 -15.82 6.04 0.19
CA SER A 3 -15.03 5.20 1.10
C SER A 3 -13.59 5.63 1.40
N ASP A 4 -13.31 5.97 2.67
CA ASP A 4 -11.95 5.94 3.20
C ASP A 4 -11.43 4.51 3.17
N ILE A 5 -10.33 4.28 2.45
CA ILE A 5 -9.73 2.97 2.26
C ILE A 5 -9.10 2.42 3.54
N HIS A 6 -8.77 3.29 4.49
CA HIS A 6 -8.12 2.92 5.75
C HIS A 6 -9.13 2.63 6.86
N THR A 7 -10.44 2.75 6.59
CA THR A 7 -11.48 2.59 7.61
C THR A 7 -12.54 1.55 7.20
N SER A 8 -12.66 0.46 7.97
CA SER A 8 -13.61 -0.64 7.70
C SER A 8 -15.06 -0.16 7.68
N SER A 9 -15.42 0.76 8.59
CA SER A 9 -16.80 1.29 8.69
C SER A 9 -17.22 2.14 7.50
N LEU A 10 -16.26 2.59 6.69
CA LEU A 10 -16.48 3.42 5.51
C LEU A 10 -16.30 2.64 4.20
N GLY A 11 -16.11 1.32 4.25
CA GLY A 11 -15.95 0.45 3.08
C GLY A 11 -14.49 0.13 2.72
N GLY A 12 -13.53 0.63 3.50
CA GLY A 12 -12.12 0.25 3.44
C GLY A 12 -11.78 -0.92 4.35
N LYS A 13 -10.55 -0.91 4.87
CA LYS A 13 -10.06 -1.88 5.84
C LYS A 13 -9.10 -1.20 6.82
N ASP A 14 -9.38 -1.35 8.11
CA ASP A 14 -8.47 -0.85 9.16
C ASP A 14 -7.11 -1.53 9.06
N ASP A 15 -6.05 -0.79 9.34
CA ASP A 15 -4.68 -1.30 9.38
C ASP A 15 -4.49 -2.37 10.45
N TRP A 16 -3.59 -3.30 10.17
CA TRP A 16 -2.93 -4.07 11.21
C TRP A 16 -1.91 -3.18 11.94
N PRO A 17 -1.45 -3.54 13.15
CA PRO A 17 -0.52 -2.69 13.91
C PRO A 17 0.68 -2.22 13.07
N ASN A 18 0.74 -0.91 12.77
CA ASN A 18 1.69 -0.34 11.81
C ASN A 18 3.16 -0.37 12.28
N ASP A 19 3.42 -0.71 13.55
CA ASP A 19 4.78 -0.91 14.06
C ASP A 19 5.31 -2.33 13.83
N ASP A 20 4.41 -3.30 13.63
CA ASP A 20 4.69 -4.71 13.44
C ASP A 20 4.55 -5.16 11.97
N TYR A 21 3.70 -4.48 11.20
CA TYR A 21 3.34 -4.89 9.84
C TYR A 21 3.51 -3.74 8.85
N LEU A 22 3.93 -4.09 7.63
CA LEU A 22 3.72 -3.23 6.48
C LEU A 22 2.32 -3.47 5.92
N ASN A 23 1.43 -2.51 6.08
CA ASN A 23 0.09 -2.56 5.50
C ASN A 23 0.12 -2.15 4.03
N ILE A 24 -0.50 -2.98 3.18
CA ILE A 24 -0.63 -2.72 1.74
C ILE A 24 -2.10 -2.86 1.35
N TRP A 25 -2.74 -1.73 1.07
CA TRP A 25 -4.10 -1.69 0.56
C TRP A 25 -4.08 -1.81 -0.96
N VAL A 26 -4.90 -2.71 -1.49
CA VAL A 26 -5.06 -2.90 -2.94
C VAL A 26 -6.49 -2.57 -3.30
N CYS A 27 -6.71 -1.46 -3.99
CA CYS A 27 -8.05 -0.94 -4.24
C CYS A 27 -8.16 -0.23 -5.60
N ASN A 28 -9.35 0.26 -5.92
CA ASN A 28 -9.56 1.10 -7.09
C ASN A 28 -9.20 2.55 -6.75
N ILE A 29 -7.98 2.97 -7.09
CA ILE A 29 -7.56 4.36 -6.96
C ILE A 29 -7.95 5.13 -8.23
N SER A 30 -8.75 6.18 -8.07
CA SER A 30 -9.07 7.12 -9.15
C SER A 30 -7.89 8.07 -9.42
N SER A 31 -8.02 8.99 -10.37
CA SER A 31 -7.08 10.12 -10.65
C SER A 31 -5.77 9.81 -11.39
N GLY A 32 -5.59 8.60 -11.94
CA GLY A 32 -4.42 8.28 -12.76
C GLY A 32 -3.15 7.93 -11.96
N LEU A 33 -3.25 7.85 -10.63
CA LEU A 33 -2.20 7.30 -9.77
C LEU A 33 -2.10 5.78 -9.93
N LEU A 34 -0.88 5.25 -9.78
CA LEU A 34 -0.61 3.80 -9.74
C LEU A 34 -0.54 3.27 -8.31
N GLY A 35 -0.03 4.10 -7.41
CA GLY A 35 0.02 3.87 -5.97
C GLY A 35 0.53 5.11 -5.25
N TYR A 36 0.58 5.03 -3.93
CA TYR A 36 1.28 5.97 -3.06
C TYR A 36 1.71 5.26 -1.77
N ALA A 37 2.69 5.86 -1.07
CA ALA A 37 3.15 5.42 0.23
C ALA A 37 3.17 6.57 1.23
N THR A 38 3.09 6.21 2.52
CA THR A 38 3.36 7.12 3.63
C THR A 38 4.86 7.11 3.91
N PRO A 39 5.60 8.24 3.73
CA PRO A 39 7.00 8.32 4.10
C PRO A 39 7.18 8.16 5.62
N PRO A 40 8.31 7.63 6.08
CA PRO A 40 8.51 7.38 7.50
C PRO A 40 8.59 8.68 8.30
N SER A 41 8.05 8.63 9.52
CA SER A 41 8.01 9.76 10.44
C SER A 41 8.26 9.29 11.88
N ASN A 42 8.55 10.21 12.80
CA ASN A 42 8.70 9.88 14.23
C ASN A 42 7.38 9.42 14.88
N TRP A 43 6.25 9.56 14.17
CA TRP A 43 4.94 9.11 14.60
C TRP A 43 4.33 8.24 13.50
N ILE A 44 4.08 6.98 13.83
CA ILE A 44 3.39 6.04 12.95
C ILE A 44 1.90 6.15 13.27
N GLY A 45 1.15 6.80 12.38
CA GLY A 45 -0.29 7.00 12.51
C GLY A 45 -1.09 5.95 11.76
N ASP A 46 -2.42 6.03 11.89
CA ASP A 46 -3.36 5.24 11.11
C ASP A 46 -3.13 5.46 9.61
N GLY A 47 -3.19 4.40 8.81
CA GLY A 47 -2.92 4.46 7.38
C GLY A 47 -1.43 4.55 6.97
N ASP A 48 -0.48 4.31 7.89
CA ASP A 48 0.92 4.10 7.49
C ASP A 48 1.04 2.81 6.64
N GLY A 49 1.69 2.93 5.48
CA GLY A 49 1.84 1.82 4.55
C GLY A 49 1.76 2.28 3.10
N LEU A 50 1.25 1.38 2.26
CA LEU A 50 1.15 1.55 0.82
C LEU A 50 -0.28 1.39 0.34
N VAL A 51 -0.65 2.15 -0.68
CA VAL A 51 -1.92 1.99 -1.38
C VAL A 51 -1.61 1.81 -2.86
N ILE A 52 -1.95 0.65 -3.42
CA ILE A 52 -1.67 0.32 -4.82
C ILE A 52 -2.98 0.08 -5.57
N GLY A 53 -3.05 0.60 -6.80
CA GLY A 53 -4.16 0.31 -7.70
C GLY A 53 -4.17 -1.18 -8.07
N TYR A 54 -5.32 -1.83 -7.96
CA TYR A 54 -5.44 -3.29 -8.20
C TYR A 54 -4.96 -3.74 -9.59
N LYS A 55 -4.95 -2.86 -10.59
CA LYS A 55 -4.43 -3.12 -11.95
C LYS A 55 -2.89 -3.15 -12.03
N TYR A 56 -2.20 -2.75 -10.97
CA TYR A 56 -0.76 -2.54 -10.94
C TYR A 56 -0.07 -3.31 -9.78
N PHE A 57 -0.83 -4.17 -9.08
CA PHE A 57 -0.32 -4.95 -7.96
C PHE A 57 -0.06 -6.41 -8.34
N GLY A 58 1.20 -6.84 -8.29
CA GLY A 58 1.63 -8.20 -8.61
C GLY A 58 2.13 -8.37 -10.04
N THR A 59 2.15 -9.62 -10.51
CA THR A 59 2.72 -10.00 -11.83
C THR A 59 1.81 -10.92 -12.67
N THR A 60 0.62 -11.25 -12.15
CA THR A 60 -0.35 -12.14 -12.78
C THR A 60 -1.78 -11.59 -12.62
N GLY A 61 -2.74 -12.11 -13.39
CA GLY A 61 -4.14 -11.69 -13.32
C GLY A 61 -4.46 -10.52 -14.25
N THR A 62 -5.33 -9.61 -13.79
CA THR A 62 -5.94 -8.53 -14.58
C THR A 62 -5.11 -7.24 -14.60
N LEU A 63 -3.79 -7.37 -14.74
CA LEU A 63 -2.87 -6.23 -14.68
C LEU A 63 -2.90 -5.42 -15.97
N SER A 64 -2.61 -4.12 -15.87
CA SER A 64 -2.57 -3.21 -17.00
C SER A 64 -1.12 -2.89 -17.38
N PRO A 65 -0.62 -3.41 -18.52
CA PRO A 65 0.65 -2.93 -19.09
C PRO A 65 0.61 -1.41 -19.31
N PRO A 66 1.75 -0.70 -19.19
CA PRO A 66 3.10 -1.24 -19.01
C PRO A 66 3.51 -1.53 -17.55
N PHE A 67 2.60 -1.37 -16.58
CA PHE A 67 2.87 -1.49 -15.14
C PHE A 67 2.37 -2.84 -14.59
N ASN A 68 2.99 -3.92 -15.06
CA ASN A 68 2.53 -5.29 -14.82
C ASN A 68 3.62 -6.27 -14.38
N LYS A 69 4.72 -5.78 -13.79
CA LYS A 69 5.81 -6.58 -13.21
C LYS A 69 6.00 -6.30 -11.71
N GLY A 70 5.04 -5.63 -11.07
CA GLY A 70 5.03 -5.34 -9.64
C GLY A 70 6.02 -4.25 -9.22
N ARG A 71 6.50 -3.41 -10.15
CA ARG A 71 7.45 -2.35 -9.80
C ARG A 71 6.80 -1.16 -9.14
N THR A 72 5.51 -0.91 -9.35
CA THR A 72 4.76 0.06 -8.55
C THR A 72 4.91 -0.22 -7.05
N ALA A 73 4.67 -1.45 -6.59
CA ALA A 73 4.88 -1.79 -5.18
C ALA A 73 6.34 -1.66 -4.74
N THR A 74 7.31 -1.97 -5.62
CA THR A 74 8.74 -1.81 -5.32
C THR A 74 9.11 -0.34 -5.12
N HIS A 75 8.58 0.55 -5.96
CA HIS A 75 8.76 1.99 -5.89
C HIS A 75 8.14 2.57 -4.59
N GLU A 76 6.89 2.23 -4.31
CA GLU A 76 6.20 2.69 -3.10
C GLU A 76 6.86 2.16 -1.81
N ILE A 77 7.39 0.93 -1.81
CA ILE A 77 8.18 0.42 -0.68
C ILE A 77 9.45 1.26 -0.49
N GLY A 78 10.07 1.71 -1.58
CA GLY A 78 11.19 2.65 -1.53
C GLY A 78 10.83 3.92 -0.76
N HIS A 79 9.71 4.56 -1.09
CA HIS A 79 9.21 5.74 -0.36
C HIS A 79 8.91 5.46 1.12
N TRP A 80 8.22 4.35 1.40
CA TRP A 80 7.93 3.92 2.77
C TRP A 80 9.20 3.66 3.60
N LEU A 81 10.31 3.30 2.92
CA LEU A 81 11.66 3.15 3.46
C LEU A 81 12.54 4.40 3.23
N ASN A 82 11.95 5.58 3.12
CA ASN A 82 12.62 6.89 3.08
C ASN A 82 13.41 7.20 1.81
N LEU A 83 13.14 6.57 0.67
CA LEU A 83 13.73 6.97 -0.60
C LEU A 83 12.91 8.07 -1.27
N ASP A 84 13.59 9.10 -1.77
CA ASP A 84 12.99 10.13 -2.60
C ASP A 84 13.08 9.72 -4.09
N HIS A 85 12.30 10.39 -4.94
CA HIS A 85 12.50 10.31 -6.39
C HIS A 85 13.88 10.83 -6.78
N LEU A 86 14.48 10.26 -7.83
CA LEU A 86 15.86 10.57 -8.25
C LEU A 86 16.09 12.05 -8.59
N TRP A 87 15.07 12.73 -9.11
CA TRP A 87 15.10 14.15 -9.46
C TRP A 87 14.84 15.07 -8.25
N GLY A 88 14.54 14.51 -7.08
CA GLY A 88 14.15 15.23 -5.86
C GLY A 88 12.73 15.80 -5.90
N ALA A 89 12.38 16.65 -4.92
CA ALA A 89 11.00 17.04 -4.64
C ALA A 89 10.23 17.76 -5.78
N TRP A 90 10.90 18.57 -6.60
CA TRP A 90 10.22 19.45 -7.58
C TRP A 90 10.81 19.39 -8.99
N GLY A 91 11.73 18.44 -9.25
CA GLY A 91 12.62 18.52 -10.41
C GLY A 91 13.50 19.78 -10.33
N SER A 92 14.23 20.09 -11.39
CA SER A 92 15.24 21.18 -11.43
C SER A 92 16.52 20.85 -10.67
N CYS A 93 17.06 19.66 -10.89
CA CYS A 93 18.38 19.25 -10.37
C CYS A 93 18.46 19.22 -8.85
N GLY A 94 17.38 18.69 -8.26
CA GLY A 94 17.23 18.42 -6.84
C GLY A 94 18.21 17.36 -6.32
N ASN A 95 17.94 16.88 -5.12
CA ASN A 95 18.75 15.88 -4.45
C ASN A 95 17.83 14.89 -3.73
N ASP A 96 17.96 13.62 -4.06
CA ASP A 96 17.26 12.48 -3.45
C ASP A 96 17.92 12.00 -2.14
N GLN A 97 18.96 12.73 -1.70
CA GLN A 97 19.76 12.46 -0.51
C GLN A 97 20.54 11.13 -0.59
N VAL A 98 20.86 10.68 -1.81
CA VAL A 98 21.70 9.51 -2.07
C VAL A 98 22.84 9.89 -3.00
N SER A 99 24.08 9.63 -2.61
CA SER A 99 25.26 10.15 -3.35
C SER A 99 25.63 9.34 -4.59
N ASP A 100 25.20 8.07 -4.67
CA ASP A 100 25.52 7.16 -5.77
C ASP A 100 24.41 7.08 -6.84
N THR A 101 23.36 7.88 -6.69
CA THR A 101 22.39 8.19 -7.74
C THR A 101 22.85 9.46 -8.48
N PRO A 102 23.00 9.42 -9.81
CA PRO A 102 23.31 10.61 -10.59
C PRO A 102 22.27 11.71 -10.40
N LYS A 103 22.71 12.97 -10.39
CA LYS A 103 21.80 14.11 -10.43
C LYS A 103 20.96 14.08 -11.70
N GLN A 104 19.65 14.18 -11.51
CA GLN A 104 18.64 14.12 -12.56
C GLN A 104 17.77 15.39 -12.50
N GLU A 105 17.39 15.93 -13.65
CA GLU A 105 16.62 17.18 -13.71
C GLU A 105 15.12 16.93 -13.52
N THR A 106 14.57 15.93 -14.20
CA THR A 106 13.16 15.55 -14.20
C THR A 106 13.01 14.04 -14.21
N GLU A 107 11.82 13.54 -13.95
CA GLU A 107 11.48 12.14 -14.13
C GLU A 107 11.63 11.66 -15.58
N ASN A 108 11.83 10.35 -15.73
CA ASN A 108 11.87 9.66 -17.02
C ASN A 108 10.72 8.67 -17.14
N TYR A 109 10.12 8.55 -18.33
CA TYR A 109 9.00 7.65 -18.62
C TYR A 109 9.35 6.63 -19.70
N SER A 110 8.46 5.65 -19.90
CA SER A 110 8.62 4.61 -20.92
C SER A 110 9.87 3.73 -20.70
N CYS A 111 10.58 3.38 -21.76
CA CYS A 111 11.78 2.56 -21.74
C CYS A 111 12.88 3.25 -22.57
N PRO A 112 13.52 4.29 -22.04
CA PRO A 112 14.50 5.05 -22.79
C PRO A 112 15.78 4.24 -23.05
N GLY A 113 16.56 4.68 -24.04
CA GLY A 113 17.85 4.09 -24.38
C GLY A 113 18.98 4.66 -23.51
N PHE A 114 19.97 3.83 -23.18
CA PHE A 114 21.17 4.27 -22.48
C PHE A 114 22.26 4.72 -23.47
N PRO A 115 22.97 5.84 -23.20
CA PRO A 115 22.78 6.78 -22.10
C PRO A 115 21.63 7.78 -22.36
N LEU A 116 21.08 8.35 -21.30
CA LEU A 116 19.99 9.33 -21.35
C LEU A 116 20.38 10.60 -20.58
N ASN A 117 20.07 11.78 -21.09
CA ASN A 117 20.35 13.07 -20.41
C ASN A 117 21.81 13.19 -19.90
N ILE A 118 22.78 12.91 -20.77
CA ILE A 118 24.20 13.03 -20.43
C ILE A 118 24.53 14.44 -19.92
N ASN A 119 25.38 14.53 -18.89
CA ASN A 119 25.77 15.80 -18.28
C ASN A 119 24.57 16.66 -17.80
N ALA A 120 23.43 16.03 -17.51
CA ALA A 120 22.28 16.70 -16.89
C ALA A 120 22.72 17.50 -15.66
N CYS A 121 22.01 18.59 -15.37
CA CYS A 121 22.26 19.41 -14.18
C CYS A 121 23.66 20.01 -14.10
N SER A 122 24.26 20.34 -15.25
CA SER A 122 25.63 20.86 -15.37
C SER A 122 26.67 19.93 -14.72
N THR A 123 26.39 18.63 -14.66
CA THR A 123 27.35 17.62 -14.21
C THR A 123 28.27 17.19 -15.34
N THR A 124 29.28 16.36 -15.04
CA THR A 124 30.17 15.74 -16.03
C THR A 124 29.91 14.24 -16.19
N ASN A 125 28.69 13.79 -15.85
CA ASN A 125 28.33 12.38 -15.91
C ASN A 125 27.96 11.96 -17.35
N ALA A 126 28.89 11.28 -18.02
CA ALA A 126 28.71 10.76 -19.37
C ALA A 126 27.73 9.56 -19.45
N ASN A 127 27.40 8.92 -18.33
CA ASN A 127 26.39 7.86 -18.29
C ASN A 127 24.96 8.42 -18.21
N GLY A 128 24.81 9.68 -17.79
CA GLY A 128 23.52 10.35 -17.68
C GLY A 128 22.62 9.80 -16.56
N ASP A 129 21.31 9.94 -16.74
CA ASP A 129 20.30 9.55 -15.77
C ASP A 129 20.27 8.05 -15.51
N MET A 130 20.00 7.67 -14.26
CA MET A 130 19.84 6.27 -13.86
C MET A 130 18.37 5.84 -14.00
N PHE A 131 17.80 5.99 -15.19
CA PHE A 131 16.36 5.79 -15.45
C PHE A 131 15.83 4.37 -15.18
N MET A 132 16.73 3.38 -15.04
CA MET A 132 16.41 2.00 -14.67
C MET A 132 16.32 1.77 -13.16
N ASN A 133 16.51 2.81 -12.35
CA ASN A 133 16.30 2.75 -10.91
C ASN A 133 14.81 2.62 -10.58
N TYR A 134 14.49 1.90 -9.50
CA TYR A 134 13.09 1.76 -9.06
C TYR A 134 12.46 3.09 -8.63
N MET A 135 13.25 4.12 -8.28
CA MET A 135 12.75 5.44 -7.87
C MET A 135 12.61 6.44 -9.04
N ASP A 136 12.70 5.98 -10.29
CA ASP A 136 12.25 6.76 -11.47
C ASP A 136 10.79 6.42 -11.84
N TYR A 137 10.23 6.99 -12.90
CA TYR A 137 8.87 6.74 -13.41
C TYR A 137 8.83 5.93 -14.72
N THR A 138 9.91 5.22 -15.04
CA THR A 138 9.97 4.36 -16.23
C THR A 138 9.01 3.17 -16.12
N ASN A 139 8.75 2.50 -17.24
CA ASN A 139 7.89 1.32 -17.25
C ASN A 139 8.53 0.19 -16.42
N ASP A 140 7.69 -0.65 -15.80
CA ASP A 140 8.11 -1.78 -14.97
C ASP A 140 9.19 -2.67 -15.58
N ALA A 141 9.13 -2.91 -16.90
CA ALA A 141 10.08 -3.76 -17.62
C ALA A 141 11.49 -3.16 -17.73
N CYS A 142 11.64 -1.86 -17.46
CA CYS A 142 12.87 -1.10 -17.64
C CYS A 142 13.51 -0.69 -16.31
N MET A 143 12.85 -0.97 -15.19
CA MET A 143 13.41 -0.82 -13.85
C MET A 143 14.03 -2.14 -13.34
N ASN A 144 15.23 -2.07 -12.80
CA ASN A 144 15.93 -3.28 -12.33
C ASN A 144 16.86 -3.11 -11.13
N LEU A 145 17.03 -1.91 -10.55
CA LEU A 145 17.98 -1.74 -9.44
C LEU A 145 17.59 -0.69 -8.39
N PHE A 146 18.08 -0.93 -7.17
CA PHE A 146 18.41 0.09 -6.19
C PHE A 146 19.94 0.20 -6.08
N THR A 147 20.44 1.35 -5.66
CA THR A 147 21.86 1.57 -5.41
C THR A 147 22.30 1.12 -4.01
N ALA A 148 23.61 1.11 -3.74
CA ALA A 148 24.13 0.80 -2.41
C ALA A 148 23.81 1.91 -1.40
N GLY A 149 23.80 3.17 -1.86
CA GLY A 149 23.37 4.32 -1.06
C GLY A 149 21.89 4.24 -0.70
N GLN A 150 21.02 3.89 -1.65
CA GLN A 150 19.59 3.67 -1.39
C GLN A 150 19.38 2.55 -0.37
N LYS A 151 20.08 1.41 -0.51
CA LYS A 151 20.06 0.34 0.51
C LYS A 151 20.43 0.87 1.90
N THR A 152 21.50 1.64 1.99
CA THR A 152 21.97 2.21 3.26
C THR A 152 20.91 3.10 3.90
N ARG A 153 20.26 3.96 3.10
CA ARG A 153 19.20 4.85 3.55
C ARG A 153 17.94 4.09 4.00
N MET A 154 17.53 3.06 3.26
CA MET A 154 16.41 2.18 3.66
C MET A 154 16.68 1.47 4.99
N LEU A 155 17.88 0.92 5.18
CA LEU A 155 18.25 0.29 6.45
C LEU A 155 18.28 1.30 7.61
N ALA A 156 18.75 2.53 7.37
CA ALA A 156 18.70 3.59 8.37
C ALA A 156 17.25 3.93 8.74
N ALA A 157 16.34 3.99 7.76
CA ALA A 157 14.93 4.25 8.00
C ALA A 157 14.26 3.16 8.86
N ILE A 158 14.56 1.88 8.60
CA ILE A 158 14.07 0.78 9.43
C ILE A 158 14.56 0.92 10.86
N ASN A 159 15.86 1.14 11.06
CA ASN A 159 16.44 1.25 12.40
C ASN A 159 15.90 2.45 13.19
N GLN A 160 15.61 3.56 12.51
CA GLN A 160 15.19 4.81 13.16
C GLN A 160 13.68 4.88 13.39
N TYR A 161 12.89 4.55 12.37
CA TYR A 161 11.44 4.78 12.37
C TYR A 161 10.63 3.51 12.54
N ARG A 162 11.21 2.34 12.25
CA ARG A 162 10.49 1.04 12.27
C ARG A 162 11.24 -0.06 13.05
N PRO A 163 11.82 0.22 14.23
CA PRO A 163 12.69 -0.73 14.92
C PRO A 163 11.95 -2.00 15.41
N ASN A 164 10.64 -1.92 15.64
CA ASN A 164 9.84 -3.06 16.10
C ASN A 164 9.82 -4.19 15.05
N MET A 165 9.84 -3.86 13.75
CA MET A 165 9.95 -4.85 12.67
C MET A 165 11.23 -5.70 12.72
N LEU A 166 12.28 -5.27 13.41
CA LEU A 166 13.52 -6.03 13.55
C LEU A 166 13.51 -7.02 14.72
N SER A 167 12.58 -6.84 15.67
CA SER A 167 12.63 -7.49 16.98
C SER A 167 11.35 -8.23 17.37
N HIS A 168 10.26 -8.03 16.62
CA HIS A 168 8.99 -8.69 16.87
C HIS A 168 9.04 -10.20 16.56
N ASN A 169 8.35 -11.00 17.38
CA ASN A 169 8.36 -12.47 17.30
C ASN A 169 7.19 -13.05 16.47
N LEU A 170 6.63 -12.28 15.54
CA LEU A 170 5.43 -12.71 14.79
C LEU A 170 5.65 -13.96 13.93
N CYS A 171 6.89 -14.22 13.50
CA CYS A 171 7.25 -15.42 12.74
C CYS A 171 7.29 -16.72 13.57
N SER A 172 7.06 -16.66 14.90
CA SER A 172 6.94 -17.86 15.75
C SER A 172 5.52 -18.44 15.82
N GLY A 173 4.52 -17.73 15.27
CA GLY A 173 3.13 -18.19 15.21
C GLY A 173 2.73 -18.68 13.81
N THR A 174 1.81 -19.64 13.74
CA THR A 174 1.12 -20.00 12.49
C THR A 174 0.34 -18.80 11.96
N THR A 175 0.69 -18.32 10.77
CA THR A 175 -0.10 -17.32 10.03
C THR A 175 -1.35 -18.00 9.45
N SER A 176 -2.54 -17.56 9.87
CA SER A 176 -3.80 -17.96 9.26
C SER A 176 -4.21 -16.94 8.20
N ILE A 177 -4.55 -17.39 6.99
CA ILE A 177 -5.27 -16.55 6.03
C ILE A 177 -6.67 -16.34 6.60
N LEU A 178 -6.94 -15.14 7.11
CA LEU A 178 -8.30 -14.73 7.45
C LEU A 178 -9.00 -14.25 6.17
N GLU A 179 -9.57 -15.19 5.41
CA GLU A 179 -10.50 -14.84 4.32
C GLU A 179 -11.73 -14.16 4.93
N THR A 180 -11.75 -12.82 4.93
CA THR A 180 -12.98 -12.08 5.23
C THR A 180 -13.73 -11.91 3.92
N LYS A 181 -14.53 -12.90 3.52
CA LYS A 181 -15.45 -12.74 2.39
C LYS A 181 -16.52 -11.73 2.79
N SER A 182 -16.38 -10.49 2.32
CA SER A 182 -17.46 -9.50 2.35
C SER A 182 -18.45 -9.83 1.22
N THR A 183 -19.19 -10.92 1.38
CA THR A 183 -20.40 -11.15 0.60
C THR A 183 -21.54 -10.40 1.27
N LYS A 184 -22.36 -9.71 0.47
CA LYS A 184 -23.57 -9.05 0.95
C LYS A 184 -24.51 -10.14 1.51
N LYS A 185 -24.52 -10.30 2.83
CA LYS A 185 -25.32 -11.33 3.49
C LYS A 185 -26.81 -10.97 3.47
N GLU A 186 -27.65 -11.94 3.12
CA GLU A 186 -29.10 -11.80 3.08
C GLU A 186 -29.72 -12.34 4.37
N LEU A 187 -30.71 -11.62 4.91
CA LEU A 187 -31.41 -12.03 6.12
C LEU A 187 -32.33 -13.21 5.80
N VAL A 188 -32.07 -14.37 6.42
CA VAL A 188 -32.90 -15.57 6.26
C VAL A 188 -34.06 -15.53 7.24
N LYS A 189 -33.79 -15.29 8.53
CA LYS A 189 -34.83 -15.26 9.56
C LYS A 189 -34.40 -14.55 10.84
N ILE A 190 -35.40 -14.15 11.62
CA ILE A 190 -35.24 -13.57 12.95
C ILE A 190 -35.89 -14.51 13.96
N ILE A 191 -35.14 -14.90 14.98
CA ILE A 191 -35.63 -15.75 16.07
C ILE A 191 -35.47 -15.07 17.43
N ASP A 192 -36.36 -15.41 18.36
CA ASP A 192 -36.22 -15.03 19.76
C ASP A 192 -35.27 -15.99 20.53
N ILE A 193 -35.05 -15.71 21.82
CA ILE A 193 -34.23 -16.54 22.71
C ILE A 193 -34.75 -17.98 22.90
N LEU A 194 -36.01 -18.25 22.54
CA LEU A 194 -36.64 -19.56 22.60
C LEU A 194 -36.62 -20.26 21.22
N GLY A 195 -35.98 -19.66 20.21
CA GLY A 195 -35.87 -20.22 18.87
C GLY A 195 -37.14 -20.08 18.02
N ARG A 196 -38.09 -19.24 18.43
CA ARG A 196 -39.34 -19.00 17.67
C ARG A 196 -39.12 -17.91 16.63
N GLU A 197 -39.55 -18.16 15.40
CA GLU A 197 -39.48 -17.17 14.33
C GLU A 197 -40.44 -16.01 14.60
N THR A 198 -39.96 -14.78 14.39
CA THR A 198 -40.73 -13.56 14.61
C THR A 198 -40.49 -12.54 13.51
N ASN A 199 -41.57 -11.89 13.08
CA ASN A 199 -41.52 -10.73 12.19
C ASN A 199 -41.70 -9.41 12.94
N ARG A 200 -41.86 -9.47 14.27
CA ARG A 200 -42.09 -8.29 15.12
C ARG A 200 -40.81 -7.92 15.85
N GLN A 201 -40.38 -6.68 15.63
CA GLN A 201 -39.33 -6.03 16.38
C GLN A 201 -39.87 -5.64 17.75
N HIS A 202 -39.67 -6.50 18.75
CA HIS A 202 -40.04 -6.20 20.12
C HIS A 202 -38.94 -5.35 20.78
N SER A 203 -39.34 -4.23 21.39
CA SER A 203 -38.43 -3.45 22.24
C SER A 203 -38.02 -4.27 23.47
N ASN A 204 -36.83 -4.00 23.98
CA ASN A 204 -36.22 -4.61 25.16
C ASN A 204 -36.13 -6.15 25.13
N THR A 205 -36.18 -6.76 23.93
CA THR A 205 -36.02 -8.21 23.75
C THR A 205 -34.83 -8.52 22.85
N PRO A 206 -33.90 -9.40 23.26
CA PRO A 206 -32.83 -9.87 22.40
C PRO A 206 -33.37 -10.76 21.27
N LEU A 207 -33.04 -10.40 20.05
CA LEU A 207 -33.38 -11.12 18.82
C LEU A 207 -32.09 -11.57 18.12
N PHE A 208 -32.14 -12.74 17.50
CA PHE A 208 -31.06 -13.29 16.68
C PHE A 208 -31.45 -13.23 15.20
N TYR A 209 -30.64 -12.53 14.41
CA TYR A 209 -30.77 -12.37 12.97
C TYR A 209 -29.84 -13.38 12.31
N ILE A 210 -30.42 -14.35 11.62
CA ILE A 210 -29.70 -15.43 10.95
C ILE A 210 -29.59 -15.10 9.47
N TYR A 211 -28.37 -15.16 8.93
CA TYR A 211 -28.07 -14.84 7.55
C TYR A 211 -27.79 -16.09 6.71
N ASP A 212 -27.84 -15.95 5.39
CA ASP A 212 -27.63 -17.01 4.40
C ASP A 212 -26.20 -17.55 4.39
N ASP A 213 -25.24 -16.72 4.80
CA ASP A 213 -23.83 -17.07 5.01
C ASP A 213 -23.58 -17.87 6.32
N GLY A 214 -24.64 -18.12 7.11
CA GLY A 214 -24.57 -18.82 8.39
C GLY A 214 -24.14 -17.94 9.58
N SER A 215 -23.89 -16.65 9.37
CA SER A 215 -23.62 -15.71 10.45
C SER A 215 -24.89 -15.41 11.27
N VAL A 216 -24.72 -15.07 12.55
CA VAL A 216 -25.81 -14.72 13.45
C VAL A 216 -25.49 -13.41 14.17
N GLU A 217 -26.37 -12.42 14.05
CA GLU A 217 -26.27 -11.16 14.78
C GLU A 217 -27.30 -11.11 15.92
N LYS A 218 -26.84 -10.78 17.14
CA LYS A 218 -27.73 -10.48 18.25
C LYS A 218 -28.03 -8.98 18.28
N LYS A 219 -29.31 -8.59 18.22
CA LYS A 219 -29.76 -7.20 18.35
C LYS A 219 -30.77 -7.05 19.47
N ILE A 220 -30.71 -5.92 20.16
CA ILE A 220 -31.72 -5.48 21.13
C ILE A 220 -32.14 -4.09 20.68
N ILE A 221 -33.43 -3.92 20.41
CA ILE A 221 -34.01 -2.61 20.15
C ILE A 221 -34.43 -2.06 21.51
N ILE A 222 -33.88 -0.92 21.91
CA ILE A 222 -34.21 -0.26 23.18
C ILE A 222 -35.15 0.90 22.85
N GLU A 223 -36.23 1.03 23.62
CA GLU A 223 -37.10 2.23 23.65
C GLU A 223 -36.70 3.16 24.80
#